data_AF-A0AA91GDP8-F1
#
_entry.id   AF-A0AA91GDP8-F1
#
_cell.length_a   1.000
_cell.length_b   1.000
_cell.length_c   1.000
_cell.angle_alpha   90.00
_cell.angle_beta   90.00
_cell.angle_gamma   90.00
#
_symmetry.space_group_name_H-M   'P 1'
#
loop_
_entity.id
_entity.type
_entity.pdbx_description
1 polymer ?
#
loop_
_entity_poly.entity_id
_entity_poly.type
_entity_poly.pdbx_seq_one_letter_code
_entity_poly.pdbx_strand_id
1 'polypeptide(L)' 'MDQSEVVDRLREELEIPFFNGTIEEREYTEAEYQKIKADLVQYFDDYVRNVEN' A
#
# COMPACT_ATOMS: atom_id res chain seq x y z
N MET A 1 8.43 -1.71 -12.50
CA MET A 1 8.75 -1.71 -11.06
C MET A 1 8.40 -3.09 -10.57
N ASP A 2 9.36 -3.78 -9.99
CA ASP A 2 9.10 -5.13 -9.48
C ASP A 2 8.32 -5.08 -8.15
N GLN A 3 7.90 -6.25 -7.68
CA GLN A 3 7.16 -6.40 -6.44
C GLN A 3 7.94 -5.85 -5.23
N SER A 4 9.25 -6.07 -5.16
CA SER A 4 10.08 -5.60 -4.03
C SER A 4 10.14 -4.07 -3.97
N GLU A 5 10.34 -3.41 -5.11
CA GLU A 5 10.35 -1.96 -5.21
C GLU A 5 9.00 -1.37 -4.78
N VAL A 6 7.88 -1.97 -5.19
CA VAL A 6 6.55 -1.56 -4.75
C VAL A 6 6.40 -1.66 -3.23
N VAL A 7 6.82 -2.79 -2.64
CA VAL A 7 6.72 -3.02 -1.19
C VAL A 7 7.58 -2.03 -0.41
N ASP A 8 8.83 -1.83 -0.82
CA ASP A 8 9.76 -0.93 -0.12
C ASP A 8 9.30 0.53 -0.21
N ARG A 9 8.83 0.97 -1.38
CA ARG A 9 8.25 2.31 -1.53
C ARG A 9 6.98 2.49 -0.70
N LEU A 10 6.09 1.50 -0.63
CA LEU A 10 4.89 1.59 0.23
C LEU A 10 5.28 1.71 1.71
N ARG A 11 6.30 0.97 2.17
CA ARG A 11 6.79 1.04 3.56
C ARG A 11 7.35 2.42 3.89
N GLU A 12 8.15 2.99 2.99
CA GLU A 12 8.75 4.32 3.17
C GLU A 12 7.69 5.42 3.05
N GLU A 13 6.95 5.47 1.95
CA GLU A 13 6.03 6.57 1.64
C GLU A 13 4.80 6.64 2.56
N LEU A 14 4.38 5.51 3.15
CA LEU A 14 3.26 5.47 4.09
C LEU A 14 3.73 5.37 5.56
N GLU A 15 5.03 5.35 5.81
CA GLU A 15 5.61 5.17 7.14
C GLU A 15 5.11 3.88 7.84
N ILE A 16 5.04 2.77 7.09
CA ILE A 16 4.58 1.45 7.57
C ILE A 16 5.71 0.42 7.44
N PRO A 17 6.69 0.40 8.37
CA PRO A 17 7.87 -0.49 8.27
C PRO A 17 7.52 -1.98 8.21
N PHE A 18 6.39 -2.37 8.82
CA PHE A 18 5.95 -3.76 8.94
C PHE A 18 4.80 -4.11 8.00
N PHE A 19 4.73 -3.44 6.85
CA PHE A 19 3.75 -3.79 5.82
C PHE A 19 3.90 -5.26 5.41
N ASN A 20 2.85 -6.04 5.66
CA ASN A 20 2.74 -7.47 5.41
C ASN A 20 1.58 -7.79 4.43
N GLY A 21 1.18 -6.82 3.61
CA GLY A 21 0.15 -7.04 2.59
C GLY A 21 0.65 -7.97 1.48
N THR A 22 -0.24 -8.78 0.92
CA THR A 22 0.06 -9.61 -0.24
C THR A 22 0.04 -8.75 -1.51
N ILE A 23 1.23 -8.47 -2.06
CA ILE A 23 1.40 -7.88 -3.40
C ILE A 23 1.80 -9.00 -4.35
N GLU A 24 1.21 -9.07 -5.54
CA GLU A 24 1.53 -10.12 -6.52
C GLU A 24 2.92 -9.92 -7.13
N GLU A 25 3.62 -11.03 -7.44
CA GLU A 25 4.91 -10.99 -8.14
C GLU A 25 4.68 -10.73 -9.64
N ARG A 26 4.79 -9.45 -10.03
CA ARG A 26 4.71 -8.99 -11.42
C ARG A 26 5.37 -7.62 -11.57
N GLU A 27 5.48 -7.17 -12.82
CA GLU A 27 5.84 -5.78 -13.10
C GLU A 27 4.63 -4.86 -12.92
N TYR A 28 4.90 -3.72 -12.28
CA TYR A 28 3.96 -2.63 -12.04
C TYR A 28 4.40 -1.37 -12.78
N THR A 29 3.40 -0.69 -13.34
CA THR A 29 3.51 0.70 -13.81
C THR A 29 3.31 1.68 -12.66
N GLU A 30 3.79 2.92 -12.81
CA GLU A 30 3.59 3.97 -11.79
C GLU A 30 2.10 4.21 -11.50
N ALA A 31 1.23 4.14 -12.51
CA ALA A 31 -0.21 4.30 -12.34
C ALA A 31 -0.81 3.19 -11.46
N GLU A 32 -0.35 1.95 -11.60
CA GLU A 32 -0.80 0.83 -10.75
C GLU A 32 -0.29 0.98 -9.32
N TYR A 33 0.97 1.40 -9.14
CA TYR A 33 1.52 1.70 -7.83
C TYR A 33 0.71 2.78 -7.10
N GLN A 34 0.43 3.90 -7.77
CA GLN A 34 -0.36 5.00 -7.19
C GLN A 34 -1.77 4.54 -6.79
N LYS A 35 -2.37 3.64 -7.57
CA LYS A 35 -3.65 3.04 -7.24
C LYS A 35 -3.56 2.17 -5.98
N ILE A 36 -2.57 1.27 -5.89
CA ILE A 36 -2.35 0.42 -4.71
C ILE A 36 -2.16 1.27 -3.46
N LYS A 37 -1.36 2.34 -3.56
CA LYS A 37 -1.13 3.28 -2.47
C LYS A 37 -2.42 3.95 -2.01
N ALA A 38 -3.23 4.45 -2.95
CA ALA A 38 -4.50 5.09 -2.64
C ALA A 38 -5.49 4.12 -1.97
N ASP A 39 -5.61 2.90 -2.51
CA ASP A 39 -6.49 1.86 -1.97
C ASP A 39 -6.08 1.49 -0.52
N LEU A 40 -4.77 1.43 -0.26
CA LEU A 40 -4.24 1.12 1.08
C LEU A 40 -4.49 2.25 2.09
N VAL A 41 -4.29 3.51 1.69
CA VAL A 41 -4.61 4.68 2.55
C VAL A 41 -6.09 4.71 2.88
N GLN A 42 -6.95 4.50 1.88
CA GLN A 42 -8.40 4.45 2.08
C GLN A 42 -8.79 3.33 3.05
N TYR A 43 -8.18 2.15 2.93
CA TYR A 43 -8.40 1.03 3.85
C TYR A 43 -8.06 1.40 5.30
N PHE A 44 -6.95 2.12 5.54
CA PHE A 44 -6.59 2.59 6.88
C PHE A 44 -7.58 3.62 7.42
N ASP A 45 -7.95 4.60 6.60
CA ASP A 45 -8.92 5.64 6.98
C ASP A 45 -10.27 5.02 7.36
N ASP A 46 -10.76 4.06 6.58
CA ASP A 46 -12.03 3.37 6.83
C ASP A 46 -11.95 2.49 8.08
N TYR A 47 -10.82 1.83 8.32
CA TYR A 47 -10.61 1.03 9.53
C TYR A 47 -10.62 1.91 10.79
N VAL A 48 -9.90 3.04 10.78
CA VAL A 48 -9.88 3.97 11.92
C VAL A 48 -11.27 4.55 12.17
N ARG A 49 -11.97 4.97 11.12
CA ARG A 49 -13.33 5.55 11.23
C ARG A 49 -14.38 4.54 11.73
N ASN A 50 -14.22 3.26 11.42
CA ASN A 50 -15.12 2.23 11.91
C ASN A 50 -14.85 1.81 13.37
N VAL A 51 -13.68 2.10 13.93
CA VAL A 51 -13.36 1.81 15.34
C VAL A 51 -13.89 2.89 16.30
N GLU A 52 -14.15 4.11 15.80
CA GLU A 52 -14.72 5.21 16.60
C GLU A 52 -16.26 5.23 16.68
N ASN A 53 -16.96 4.22 16.14
CA ASN A 53 -18.43 4.09 16.20
C ASN A 53 -18.92 2.99 17.14
#